data_AF-A0A7W3WN97-F1
#
_entry.id   AF-A0A7W3WN97-F1
#
_cell.length_a   1.000
_cell.length_b   1.000
_cell.length_c   1.000
_cell.angle_alpha   90.00
_cell.angle_beta   90.00
_cell.angle_gamma   90.00
#
_symmetry.space_group_name_H-M   'P 1'
#
loop_
_entity.id
_entity.type
_entity.pdbx_description
1 polymer ?
#
loop_
_entity_poly.entity_id
_entity_poly.type
_entity_poly.pdbx_seq_one_letter_code
_entity_poly.pdbx_strand_id
1 'polypeptide(L)'
;MTDATSDSPRHPVAVICKEAAEAYEARLVETHGVCVLLGPEAGANLVVAYDEREAALWIDHYKWSEYEWTTEDQGELDSLAGAVRAVQSGDAELHFRQEGRNLGFLGGRVGLSPW
;
A
#
# COMPACT_ATOMS: atom_id res chain seq x y z
N MET A 1 18.59 -28.40 -22.85
CA MET A 1 17.16 -28.07 -22.85
C MET A 1 16.96 -27.14 -21.68
N THR A 2 17.09 -25.84 -21.93
CA THR A 2 17.03 -24.78 -20.92
C THR A 2 15.59 -24.64 -20.48
N ASP A 3 15.37 -24.83 -19.18
CA ASP A 3 14.11 -24.57 -18.50
C ASP A 3 13.87 -23.06 -18.59
N ALA A 4 12.96 -22.66 -19.49
CA ALA A 4 12.50 -21.29 -19.57
C ALA A 4 11.57 -21.11 -18.38
N THR A 5 12.11 -20.60 -17.27
CA THR A 5 11.30 -20.10 -16.17
C THR A 5 10.33 -19.10 -16.79
N SER A 6 9.05 -19.45 -16.80
CA SER A 6 7.97 -18.58 -17.22
C SER A 6 7.98 -17.35 -16.32
N ASP A 7 8.70 -16.31 -16.73
CA ASP A 7 8.68 -15.00 -16.07
C ASP A 7 7.37 -14.33 -16.51
N SER A 8 6.26 -14.82 -15.94
CA SER A 8 4.98 -14.13 -16.05
C SER A 8 5.21 -12.71 -15.54
N PRO A 9 4.81 -11.67 -16.30
CA PRO A 9 5.02 -10.30 -15.88
C PRO A 9 4.46 -10.11 -14.47
N ARG A 10 5.31 -9.69 -13.52
CA ARG A 10 4.89 -9.44 -12.15
C ARG A 10 3.80 -8.39 -12.14
N HIS A 11 2.77 -8.64 -11.34
CA HIS A 11 1.67 -7.71 -11.16
C HIS A 11 2.19 -6.33 -10.72
N PRO A 12 1.70 -5.21 -11.28
CA PRO A 12 2.21 -3.88 -10.95
C PRO A 12 2.17 -3.57 -9.44
N VAL A 13 1.12 -3.99 -8.74
CA VAL A 13 1.03 -3.80 -7.28
C VAL A 13 2.11 -4.56 -6.51
N ALA A 14 2.47 -5.76 -6.97
CA ALA A 14 3.59 -6.52 -6.39
C ALA A 14 4.92 -5.79 -6.59
N VAL A 15 5.11 -5.15 -7.75
CA VAL A 15 6.29 -4.32 -8.03
C VAL A 15 6.34 -3.14 -7.06
N ILE A 16 5.25 -2.37 -6.91
CA ILE A 16 5.15 -1.25 -5.98
C ILE A 16 5.52 -1.67 -4.55
N CYS A 17 4.94 -2.78 -4.07
CA CYS A 17 5.18 -3.27 -2.72
C CYS A 17 6.62 -3.74 -2.53
N LYS A 18 7.22 -4.41 -3.52
CA LYS A 18 8.61 -4.82 -3.47
C LYS A 18 9.56 -3.61 -3.44
N GLU A 19 9.33 -2.63 -4.31
CA GLU A 19 10.12 -1.40 -4.34
C GLU A 19 10.04 -0.64 -3.02
N ALA A 20 8.84 -0.53 -2.43
CA ALA A 20 8.66 0.09 -1.12
C ALA A 20 9.37 -0.71 0.00
N ALA A 21 9.29 -2.03 -0.01
CA ALA A 21 9.98 -2.87 0.97
C ALA A 21 11.50 -2.66 0.94
N GLU A 22 12.08 -2.58 -0.26
CA GLU A 22 13.51 -2.33 -0.44
C GLU A 22 13.90 -0.90 -0.03
N ALA A 23 13.13 0.10 -0.45
CA ALA A 23 13.43 1.51 -0.19
C ALA A 23 13.34 1.91 1.29
N TYR A 24 12.45 1.26 2.04
CA TYR A 24 12.15 1.59 3.44
C TYR A 24 12.60 0.51 4.44
N GLU A 25 13.40 -0.47 3.96
CA GLU A 25 13.85 -1.63 4.76
C GLU A 25 12.70 -2.35 5.49
N ALA A 26 11.51 -2.31 4.89
CA ALA A 26 10.32 -2.94 5.46
C ALA A 26 10.30 -4.43 5.13
N ARG A 27 9.78 -5.24 6.07
CA ARG A 27 9.57 -6.67 5.80
C ARG A 27 8.34 -6.84 4.93
N LEU A 28 8.54 -7.38 3.72
CA LEU A 28 7.45 -7.79 2.81
C LEU A 28 7.01 -9.23 3.08
N VAL A 29 5.69 -9.42 3.19
CA VAL A 29 5.02 -10.71 3.07
C VAL A 29 4.09 -10.64 1.88
N GLU A 30 4.34 -11.44 0.85
CA GLU A 30 3.56 -11.45 -0.38
C GLU A 30 2.91 -12.83 -0.60
N THR A 31 1.64 -12.83 -0.99
CA THR A 31 0.88 -14.01 -1.41
C THR A 31 0.05 -13.64 -2.64
N HIS A 32 -0.61 -14.62 -3.27
CA HIS A 32 -1.48 -14.38 -4.44
C HIS A 32 -2.52 -13.29 -4.14
N GLY A 33 -2.33 -12.11 -4.74
CA GLY A 33 -3.24 -10.96 -4.61
C GLY A 33 -3.14 -10.18 -3.29
N VAL A 34 -2.11 -10.40 -2.47
CA VAL A 34 -1.93 -9.63 -1.23
C VAL A 34 -0.46 -9.36 -0.94
N CYS A 35 -0.12 -8.11 -0.66
CA CYS A 35 1.15 -7.68 -0.09
C CYS A 35 0.95 -7.08 1.29
N VAL A 36 1.82 -7.43 2.24
CA VAL A 36 1.87 -6.83 3.58
C VAL A 36 3.26 -6.25 3.79
N LEU A 37 3.33 -4.95 4.11
CA LEU A 37 4.55 -4.25 4.46
C LEU A 37 4.56 -3.97 5.97
N LEU A 38 5.53 -4.58 6.65
CA LEU A 38 5.77 -4.41 8.07
C LEU A 38 6.99 -3.50 8.24
N GLY A 39 6.75 -2.21 8.44
CA GLY A 39 7.80 -1.22 8.66
C GLY A 39 8.26 -1.24 10.11
N PRO A 40 9.58 -1.27 10.40
CA PRO A 40 10.08 -1.21 11.78
C PRO A 40 9.81 0.16 12.44
N GLU A 41 9.70 1.23 11.64
CA GLU A 41 9.51 2.61 12.10
C GLU A 41 8.28 3.32 11.52
N ALA A 42 7.56 2.69 10.57
CA ALA A 42 6.52 3.33 9.76
C ALA A 42 5.24 3.75 10.52
N GLY A 43 5.17 3.54 11.83
CA GLY A 43 4.00 3.88 12.66
C GLY A 43 2.74 3.06 12.39
N ALA A 44 2.63 2.42 11.22
CA ALA A 44 1.50 1.61 10.80
C ALA A 44 1.93 0.43 9.92
N ASN A 45 1.20 -0.68 10.02
CA ASN A 45 1.32 -1.80 9.09
C ASN A 45 0.43 -1.55 7.87
N LEU A 46 0.93 -1.94 6.70
CA LEU A 46 0.24 -1.72 5.44
C LEU A 46 -0.13 -3.04 4.78
N VAL A 47 -1.38 -3.17 4.36
CA VAL A 47 -1.86 -4.29 3.54
C VAL A 47 -2.41 -3.76 2.23
N VAL A 48 -1.91 -4.28 1.11
CA VAL A 48 -2.49 -4.06 -0.22
C VAL A 48 -3.04 -5.37 -0.72
N ALA A 49 -4.36 -5.49 -0.81
CA ALA A 49 -5.00 -6.57 -1.53
C ALA A 49 -5.24 -6.12 -2.97
N TYR A 50 -5.03 -6.98 -3.95
CA TYR A 50 -5.17 -6.62 -5.36
C TYR A 50 -5.58 -7.82 -6.22
N ASP A 51 -6.24 -7.51 -7.32
CA ASP A 51 -6.51 -8.41 -8.43
C ASP A 51 -6.10 -7.74 -9.75
N GLU A 52 -6.47 -8.30 -10.90
CA GLU A 52 -5.98 -7.92 -12.24
C GLU A 52 -5.90 -6.41 -12.52
N ARG A 53 -6.84 -5.61 -12.00
CA ARG A 53 -6.95 -4.16 -12.28
C ARG A 53 -7.40 -3.31 -11.10
N GLU A 54 -7.43 -3.88 -9.90
CA GLU A 54 -7.89 -3.18 -8.71
C GLU A 54 -6.99 -3.48 -7.51
N ALA A 55 -6.90 -2.52 -6.59
CA ALA A 55 -6.21 -2.68 -5.33
C ALA A 55 -6.94 -1.96 -4.20
N ALA A 56 -7.01 -2.58 -3.03
CA ALA A 56 -7.49 -1.99 -1.80
C ALA A 56 -6.32 -1.82 -0.82
N LEU A 57 -6.08 -0.59 -0.39
CA LEU A 57 -5.08 -0.24 0.61
C LEU A 57 -5.72 -0.20 2.01
N TRP A 58 -5.10 -0.88 2.95
CA TRP A 58 -5.43 -0.84 4.36
C TRP A 58 -4.21 -0.38 5.18
N ILE A 59 -4.46 0.49 6.15
CA ILE A 59 -3.46 1.02 7.09
C ILE A 59 -3.96 0.70 8.49
N ASP A 60 -3.20 -0.09 9.27
CA ASP A 60 -3.60 -0.56 10.61
C ASP A 60 -5.08 -0.95 10.65
N HIS A 61 -5.46 -1.97 9.87
CA HIS A 61 -6.82 -2.51 9.73
C HIS A 61 -7.94 -1.55 9.27
N TYR A 62 -7.66 -0.30 8.92
CA TYR A 62 -8.63 0.61 8.31
C TYR A 62 -8.48 0.62 6.79
N LYS A 63 -9.58 0.36 6.08
CA LYS A 63 -9.62 0.50 4.61
C LYS A 63 -9.43 1.98 4.29
N TRP A 64 -8.34 2.28 3.61
CA TRP A 64 -7.97 3.63 3.29
C TRP A 64 -8.57 4.07 1.96
N SER A 65 -8.29 3.30 0.91
CA SER A 65 -8.68 3.66 -0.45
C SER A 65 -8.72 2.41 -1.36
N GLU A 66 -9.39 2.56 -2.48
CA GLU A 66 -9.40 1.63 -3.60
C GLU A 66 -8.85 2.33 -4.83
N TYR A 67 -8.07 1.59 -5.61
CA TYR A 67 -7.40 2.06 -6.80
C TYR A 67 -7.82 1.14 -7.94
N GLU A 68 -8.38 1.68 -9.01
CA GLU A 68 -8.83 0.94 -10.18
C GLU A 68 -8.16 1.51 -11.43
N TRP A 69 -7.33 0.73 -12.12
CA TRP A 69 -6.57 1.21 -13.28
C TRP A 69 -6.96 0.50 -14.57
N THR A 70 -6.56 1.09 -15.68
CA THR A 70 -6.69 0.47 -17.00
C THR A 70 -5.32 0.30 -17.63
N THR A 71 -5.27 -0.36 -18.79
CA THR A 71 -4.02 -0.45 -19.56
C THR A 71 -3.59 0.88 -20.17
N GLU A 72 -4.52 1.84 -20.32
CA GLU A 72 -4.29 3.14 -20.95
C GLU A 72 -4.02 4.25 -19.93
N ASP A 73 -4.47 4.07 -18.69
CA ASP A 73 -4.31 5.00 -17.59
C ASP A 73 -3.84 4.26 -16.33
N GLN A 74 -2.59 4.54 -15.96
CA GLN A 74 -1.92 3.98 -14.79
C GLN A 74 -1.86 4.98 -13.62
N GLY A 75 -2.56 6.12 -13.70
CA GLY A 75 -2.50 7.17 -12.66
C GLY A 75 -2.95 6.68 -11.27
N GLU A 76 -3.83 5.68 -11.22
CA GLU A 76 -4.23 5.03 -9.96
C GLU A 76 -3.11 4.16 -9.36
N LEU A 77 -2.25 3.54 -10.18
CA LEU A 77 -1.05 2.86 -9.68
C LEU A 77 -0.02 3.85 -9.12
N ASP A 78 0.17 4.99 -9.79
CA ASP A 78 1.06 6.05 -9.29
C ASP A 78 0.52 6.62 -7.96
N SER A 79 -0.81 6.76 -7.85
CA SER A 79 -1.47 7.19 -6.62
C SER A 79 -1.32 6.17 -5.49
N LEU A 80 -1.45 4.88 -5.79
CA LEU A 80 -1.17 3.78 -4.85
C LEU A 80 0.29 3.80 -4.39
N ALA A 81 1.24 3.93 -5.32
CA ALA A 81 2.66 4.00 -5.01
C ALA A 81 2.98 5.22 -4.12
N GLY A 82 2.38 6.37 -4.42
CA GLY A 82 2.48 7.58 -3.59
C GLY A 82 1.93 7.37 -2.19
N ALA A 83 0.80 6.67 -2.05
CA ALA A 83 0.21 6.37 -0.75
C ALA A 83 1.07 5.41 0.08
N VAL A 84 1.55 4.32 -0.54
CA VAL A 84 2.47 3.36 0.10
C VAL A 84 3.73 4.08 0.56
N ARG A 85 4.32 4.92 -0.29
CA ARG A 85 5.49 5.73 0.03
C ARG A 85 5.25 6.61 1.25
N ALA A 86 4.15 7.37 1.25
CA ALA A 86 3.85 8.32 2.32
C ALA A 86 3.62 7.62 3.68
N VAL A 87 3.00 6.44 3.70
CA VAL A 87 2.87 5.66 4.93
C VAL A 87 4.25 5.18 5.40
N GLN A 88 5.06 4.60 4.51
CA GLN A 88 6.38 4.07 4.88
C GLN A 88 7.38 5.17 5.31
N SER A 89 7.25 6.39 4.80
CA SER A 89 8.07 7.54 5.22
C SER A 89 7.58 8.21 6.51
N GLY A 90 6.43 7.80 7.07
CA GLY A 90 5.83 8.47 8.23
C GLY A 90 5.11 9.78 7.90
N ASP A 91 4.86 10.05 6.62
CA ASP A 91 4.10 11.23 6.14
C ASP A 91 2.58 10.98 6.10
N ALA A 92 2.12 9.89 6.72
CA ALA A 92 0.71 9.59 6.93
C ALA A 92 0.27 9.96 8.35
N GLU A 93 -0.91 10.54 8.47
CA GLU A 93 -1.53 10.92 9.73
C GLU A 93 -2.87 10.22 9.87
N LEU A 94 -3.07 9.51 10.98
CA LEU A 94 -4.34 8.89 11.35
C LEU A 94 -5.04 9.77 12.41
N HIS A 95 -6.30 10.10 12.17
CA HIS A 95 -7.10 10.93 13.06
C HIS A 95 -8.09 10.07 13.86
N PHE A 96 -8.15 10.30 15.16
CA PHE A 96 -9.04 9.60 16.07
C PHE A 96 -9.82 10.59 16.94
N ARG A 97 -11.05 10.21 17.30
CA ARG A 97 -11.84 10.88 18.34
C ARG A 97 -11.87 10.00 19.57
N GLN A 98 -11.57 10.56 20.73
CA GLN A 98 -11.82 9.87 21.99
C GLN A 98 -13.32 9.88 22.31
N GLU A 99 -13.89 8.69 22.47
CA GLU A 99 -15.28 8.46 22.85
C GLU A 99 -15.31 7.62 24.14
N GLY A 100 -15.31 8.32 25.28
CA GLY A 100 -15.16 7.68 26.59
C GLY A 100 -13.79 7.02 26.76
N ARG A 101 -13.77 5.67 26.82
CA ARG A 101 -12.55 4.86 26.91
C ARG A 101 -12.08 4.30 25.56
N ASN A 102 -12.79 4.60 24.47
CA ASN A 102 -12.49 4.11 23.14
C ASN A 102 -11.91 5.22 22.26
N LEU A 103 -11.17 4.82 21.23
CA LEU A 103 -10.78 5.68 20.12
C LEU A 103 -11.62 5.30 18.90
N GLY A 104 -12.41 6.25 18.38
CA GLY A 104 -13.11 6.11 17.10
C GLY A 104 -12.26 6.67 15.98
N PHE A 105 -12.04 5.89 14.92
CA PHE A 105 -11.31 6.35 13.73
C PHE A 105 -12.12 7.39 12.95
N LEU A 106 -11.46 8.48 12.55
CA LEU A 106 -12.06 9.58 11.81
C LEU A 106 -11.55 9.70 10.37
N GLY A 107 -10.69 8.78 9.92
CA GLY A 107 -9.93 8.93 8.68
C GLY A 107 -8.54 9.52 8.95
N GLY A 108 -7.99 10.22 7.98
CA GLY A 108 -6.69 10.87 8.12
C GLY A 108 -6.19 11.46 6.81
N ARG A 109 -4.87 11.59 6.70
CA ARG A 109 -4.18 12.06 5.51
C ARG A 109 -3.02 11.11 5.16
N VAL A 110 -2.82 10.84 3.89
CA VAL A 110 -1.64 10.12 3.40
C VAL A 110 -0.92 11.04 2.42
N GLY A 111 0.32 11.40 2.76
CA GLY A 111 1.16 12.28 1.96
C GLY A 111 0.94 13.78 2.19
N LEU A 112 1.72 14.58 1.48
CA LEU A 112 1.55 16.03 1.46
C LEU A 112 0.41 16.39 0.49
N SER A 113 -0.66 17.02 1.00
CA SER A 113 -1.53 17.79 0.12
C SER A 113 -0.68 18.84 -0.60
N PRO A 114 -0.82 19.01 -1.92
CA PRO A 114 -0.30 20.20 -2.57
C PRO A 114 -1.15 21.37 -2.07
N TRP A 115 -0.57 22.21 -1.22
CA TRP A 115 -1.08 23.55 -0.97
C TRP A 115 -0.34 24.53 -1.87
#